data_AF-A0A849D9D0-F1
#
_entry.id   AF-A0A849D9D0-F1
#
_cell.length_a   1.000
_cell.length_b   1.000
_cell.length_c   1.000
_cell.angle_alpha   90.00
_cell.angle_beta   90.00
_cell.angle_gamma   90.00
#
_symmetry.space_group_name_H-M   'P 1'
#
loop_
_entity.id
_entity.type
_entity.pdbx_description
1 polymer ?
#
loop_
_entity_poly.entity_id
_entity_poly.type
_entity_poly.pdbx_seq_one_letter_code
_entity_poly.pdbx_strand_id
1 'polypeptide(L)' 'MKLYPIECGNFKLDGGAMFGVVPKTLWSRTNPADANNLIDMAARCLLIEDGKRLILIDNGMGDKQSEKFFGYYYLWG' A
#
# COMPACT_ATOMS: atom_id res chain seq x y z
N MET A 1 0.99 19.77 16.96
CA MET A 1 1.00 18.73 15.92
C MET A 1 1.73 17.47 16.37
N LYS A 2 1.01 16.36 16.53
CA LYS A 2 1.54 14.99 16.67
C LYS A 2 1.09 14.17 15.47
N LEU A 3 1.94 13.25 15.01
CA LEU A 3 1.73 12.44 13.82
C LEU A 3 1.74 10.96 14.21
N TYR A 4 0.72 10.22 13.77
CA TYR A 4 0.59 8.79 14.03
C TYR A 4 0.41 8.05 12.70
N PRO A 5 1.33 7.13 12.35
CA PRO A 5 1.08 6.19 11.27
C PRO A 5 0.08 5.13 11.73
N ILE A 6 -0.94 4.88 10.92
CA ILE A 6 -1.91 3.80 11.15
C ILE A 6 -1.73 2.78 10.04
N GLU A 7 -1.43 1.53 10.40
CA GLU A 7 -1.32 0.44 9.42
C GLU A 7 -2.72 0.01 8.97
N CYS A 8 -2.92 -0.07 7.66
CA CYS A 8 -4.23 -0.30 7.03
C CYS A 8 -4.21 -1.47 6.03
N GLY A 9 -3.32 -2.43 6.27
CA GLY A 9 -3.22 -3.69 5.53
C GLY A 9 -1.99 -3.77 4.63
N ASN A 10 -1.48 -5.00 4.50
CA ASN A 10 -0.42 -5.33 3.54
C ASN A 10 -1.02 -6.09 2.35
N PHE A 11 -0.46 -5.82 1.18
CA PHE A 11 -0.94 -6.34 -0.08
C PHE A 11 0.23 -6.44 -1.06
N LYS A 12 0.00 -7.08 -2.21
CA LYS A 12 1.00 -7.15 -3.28
C LYS A 12 0.39 -6.74 -4.60
N LEU A 13 1.18 -6.06 -5.43
CA LEU A 13 0.80 -5.66 -6.79
C LEU A 13 1.95 -5.92 -7.76
N ASP A 14 1.65 -6.00 -9.05
CA ASP A 14 2.67 -6.15 -10.08
C ASP A 14 3.66 -4.98 -10.06
N GLY A 15 4.94 -5.28 -9.87
CA GLY A 15 5.98 -4.25 -9.78
C GLY A 15 6.12 -3.45 -11.09
N GLY A 16 5.88 -4.07 -12.25
CA GLY A 16 5.90 -3.37 -13.53
C GLY A 16 4.78 -2.32 -13.61
N ALA A 17 3.57 -2.65 -13.16
CA ALA A 17 2.46 -1.71 -13.09
C ALA A 17 2.74 -0.55 -12.13
N MET A 18 3.40 -0.81 -10.99
CA MET A 18 3.73 0.22 -9.99
C MET A 18 4.87 1.16 -10.42
N PHE A 19 5.82 0.65 -11.20
CA PHE A 19 7.01 1.41 -11.64
C PHE A 19 6.92 1.90 -13.10
N GLY A 20 5.87 1.52 -13.83
CA GLY A 20 5.58 1.99 -15.18
C GLY A 20 6.73 1.74 -16.15
N VAL A 21 7.30 2.81 -16.69
CA VAL A 21 8.38 2.75 -17.70
C VAL A 21 9.76 2.43 -17.10
N VAL A 22 9.90 2.41 -15.77
CA VAL A 22 11.20 2.15 -15.13
C VAL A 22 11.57 0.67 -15.35
N PRO A 23 12.78 0.37 -15.87
CA PRO A 23 13.21 -1.02 -16.08
C PRO A 23 13.25 -1.84 -14.79
N LYS A 24 12.80 -3.10 -14.87
CA LYS A 24 12.81 -4.05 -13.75
C LYS A 24 14.17 -4.18 -13.08
N THR A 25 15.25 -4.20 -13.87
CA THR A 25 16.63 -4.28 -13.38
C THR A 25 17.04 -3.11 -12.47
N LEU A 26 16.31 -1.99 -12.51
CA LEU A 26 16.53 -0.83 -11.64
C LEU A 26 15.62 -0.89 -10.41
N TRP A 27 14.30 -0.99 -10.60
CA TRP A 27 13.37 -0.91 -9.47
C TRP A 27 13.40 -2.15 -8.56
N SER A 28 13.78 -3.32 -9.08
CA SER A 28 13.83 -4.56 -8.29
C SER A 28 14.96 -4.58 -7.26
N ARG A 29 15.89 -3.61 -7.33
CA ARG A 29 16.99 -3.47 -6.36
C ARG A 29 16.50 -3.01 -5.00
N THR A 30 15.46 -2.17 -4.98
CA THR A 30 14.87 -1.62 -3.75
C THR A 30 13.53 -2.26 -3.42
N ASN A 31 12.82 -2.79 -4.43
CA ASN A 31 11.51 -3.43 -4.28
C ASN A 31 11.59 -4.83 -4.91
N PRO A 32 12.19 -5.81 -4.22
CA PRO A 32 12.31 -7.16 -4.76
C PRO A 32 10.92 -7.74 -5.02
N ALA A 33 10.73 -8.26 -6.22
CA ALA A 33 9.49 -8.91 -6.61
C ALA A 33 9.58 -10.43 -6.44
N ASP A 34 8.44 -11.07 -6.20
CA ASP A 34 8.34 -12.52 -6.15
C ASP A 34 8.33 -13.17 -7.54
N ALA A 35 8.10 -14.49 -7.59
CA ALA A 35 8.05 -15.26 -8.83
C ALA A 35 6.94 -14.82 -9.80
N ASN A 36 5.89 -14.17 -9.31
CA ASN A 36 4.78 -13.63 -10.08
C ASN A 36 4.96 -12.14 -10.42
N ASN A 37 6.16 -11.59 -10.20
CA ASN A 37 6.48 -10.17 -10.37
C ASN A 37 5.75 -9.23 -9.41
N LEU A 38 5.22 -9.74 -8.29
CA LEU A 38 4.52 -8.92 -7.30
C LEU A 38 5.49 -8.36 -6.25
N ILE A 39 5.30 -7.10 -5.87
CA ILE A 39 6.07 -6.42 -4.82
C ILE A 39 5.23 -6.25 -3.54
N ASP A 40 5.91 -6.23 -2.39
CA ASP A 40 5.26 -5.95 -1.10
C ASP A 40 4.87 -4.48 -0.99
N MET A 41 3.60 -4.24 -0.64
CA MET A 41 3.00 -2.93 -0.45
C MET A 41 2.26 -2.90 0.89
N ALA A 42 2.16 -1.71 1.47
CA ALA A 42 1.39 -1.48 2.69
C ALA A 42 0.58 -0.20 2.55
N ALA A 43 -0.71 -0.28 2.86
CA ALA A 43 -1.54 0.90 3.02
C ALA A 43 -1.31 1.48 4.42
N ARG A 44 -1.05 2.78 4.50
CA ARG A 44 -0.92 3.49 5.78
C ARG A 44 -1.71 4.78 5.73
N CYS A 45 -2.50 5.03 6.75
CA CYS A 45 -3.13 6.32 6.98
C CYS A 45 -2.25 7.17 7.90
N LEU A 46 -2.38 8.48 7.79
CA LEU A 46 -1.74 9.43 8.70
C LEU A 46 -2.81 10.10 9.55
N LEU A 47 -2.78 9.85 10.86
CA LEU A 47 -3.57 10.60 11.82
C LEU A 47 -2.75 11.77 12.35
N ILE A 48 -3.28 12.97 12.20
CA ILE A 48 -2.67 14.22 12.66
C ILE A 48 -3.53 14.75 13.81
N GLU A 49 -2.90 14.92 14.96
CA GLU A 49 -3.47 15.60 16.12
C GLU A 49 -2.88 17.01 16.20
N ASP A 50 -3.73 18.01 15.99
CA ASP A 50 -3.33 19.41 16.03
C ASP A 50 -4.30 20.26 16.86
N GLY A 51 -3.93 20.49 18.13
CA GLY A 51 -4.76 21.18 19.10
C GLY A 51 -6.07 20.41 19.34
N LYS A 52 -7.21 21.01 18.96
CA LYS A 52 -8.54 20.38 19.08
C LYS A 52 -8.99 19.64 17.81
N ARG A 53 -8.12 19.56 16.79
CA ARG A 53 -8.44 18.92 15.51
C ARG A 53 -7.76 17.55 15.44
N LEU A 54 -8.54 16.55 15.03
CA LEU A 54 -8.05 15.27 14.56
C LEU A 54 -8.31 15.17 13.07
N ILE A 55 -7.27 14.95 12.29
CA ILE A 55 -7.32 14.92 10.83
C ILE A 55 -6.77 13.57 10.40
N LEU A 56 -7.57 12.79 9.67
CA LEU A 56 -7.15 11.55 9.06
C LEU A 56 -6.90 11.77 7.58
N ILE A 57 -5.72 11.40 7.11
CA ILE A 57 -5.38 11.32 5.68
C ILE A 57 -5.50 9.87 5.24
N ASP A 58 -6.27 9.65 4.18
CA ASP A 58 -6.71 8.36 3.65
C ASP A 58 -7.51 7.48 4.63
N ASN A 59 -8.12 6.41 4.11
CA ASN A 59 -8.97 5.49 4.89
C ASN A 59 -8.68 4.02 4.60
N GLY A 60 -7.47 3.72 4.11
CA GLY A 60 -7.01 2.37 3.87
C GLY A 60 -7.81 1.64 2.79
N MET A 61 -7.71 0.31 2.81
CA MET A 61 -8.40 -0.54 1.84
C MET A 61 -9.89 -0.77 2.19
N GLY A 62 -10.24 -0.70 3.48
CA GLY A 62 -11.58 -0.98 3.98
C GLY A 62 -12.11 -2.35 3.53
N ASP A 63 -13.43 -2.48 3.46
CA ASP A 63 -14.15 -3.71 3.11
C ASP A 63 -15.25 -3.49 2.04
N LYS A 64 -15.31 -2.29 1.46
CA LYS A 64 -16.38 -1.91 0.51
C LYS A 64 -16.29 -2.59 -0.86
N GLN A 65 -15.13 -3.10 -1.22
CA GLN A 65 -14.89 -3.68 -2.54
C GLN A 65 -15.25 -5.17 -2.56
N SER A 66 -15.57 -5.69 -3.73
CA SER A 66 -15.89 -7.11 -3.91
C SER A 66 -14.70 -8.03 -3.62
N GLU A 67 -14.95 -9.29 -3.27
CA GLU A 67 -13.90 -10.31 -3.14
C GLU A 67 -13.06 -10.43 -4.42
N LYS A 68 -13.68 -10.31 -5.59
CA LYS A 68 -12.97 -10.31 -6.87
C LYS A 68 -11.95 -9.18 -6.96
N PHE A 69 -12.29 -7.99 -6.48
CA PHE A 69 -11.36 -6.86 -6.44
C PHE A 69 -10.17 -7.18 -5.53
N PHE A 70 -10.42 -7.65 -4.31
CA PHE A 70 -9.36 -8.00 -3.38
C PHE A 70 -8.51 -9.20 -3.84
N GLY A 71 -9.06 -10.06 -4.69
CA GLY A 71 -8.33 -11.15 -5.34
C GLY A 71 -7.13 -10.68 -6.20
N TYR A 72 -7.12 -9.43 -6.66
CA TYR A 72 -5.99 -8.85 -7.39
C TYR A 72 -4.92 -8.22 -6.49
N TYR A 73 -5.21 -8.02 -5.20
CA TYR A 73 -4.34 -7.31 -4.26
C TYR A 73 -3.52 -8.26 -3.37
N TYR A 74 -3.76 -9.57 -3.41
CA TYR A 74 -2.93 -10.57 -2.70
C TYR A 74 -2.64 -10.16 -1.24
N LEU A 75 -3.70 -9.89 -0.47
CA LEU A 75 -3.59 -9.46 0.94
C LEU A 75 -2.81 -10.47 1.78
N TRP A 76 -2.00 -10.00 2.73
CA TRP A 76 -1.18 -10.83 3.61
C TRP A 76 -0.88 -10.16 4.95
N GLY A 77 -0.33 -10.95 5.88
CA GLY A 77 -0.10 -10.55 7.28
C GLY A 77 -1.31 -10.81 8.16
#